data_AF-Q4WTF1-F1
#
_entry.id   AF-Q4WTF1-F1
#
_cell.length_a   1.000
_cell.length_b   1.000
_cell.length_c   1.000
_cell.angle_alpha   90.00
_cell.angle_beta   90.00
_cell.angle_gamma   90.00
#
_symmetry.space_group_name_H-M   'P 1'
#
loop_
_entity.id
_entity.type
_entity.pdbx_description
1 polymer ?
#
loop_
_entity_poly.entity_id
_entity_poly.type
_entity_poly.pdbx_seq_one_letter_code
_entity_poly.pdbx_strand_id
1 'polypeptide(L)'
;MALSERKDSPSDPGIEPRGQLEGLSKFSPSHITIDMFNNLLARYPNTVKTVIRRKETARATKAATAREKKTRGKGKKHAADSATSKHTLTPDEKKSIDNQVRAYMALDELRYATLPARVRERATAAATVTEGKESKTDVSGYLEKDELVQLIEWKLSVSPVHLLARDIDRDRKHGVYRPTLLGLVRSNQAALVRRTTASAFATVPASDPMADLASAEVEPEGEAEGSDSAFPKHSLETLTAPLRGVGPATASLILSVATEAAPFYSDDVFLWLCLGVFPSPDATAEDGGRKKGGMSNRIRPNGELNVKYNIPEYRQLWEAVRRLRARLAAQSSDAVSCADVEKVAFVLRHYDVSGYPVEDGPPAAQGDEETKRKPEQDVQAEERSSKRRR
;
A
#
# COMPACT_ATOMS: atom_id res chain seq x y z
N MET A 1 -75.03 19.24 3.88
CA MET A 1 -74.01 18.19 3.75
C MET A 1 -72.81 18.60 4.60
N ALA A 2 -72.39 17.72 5.52
CA ALA A 2 -71.13 17.64 6.29
C ALA A 2 -70.54 18.94 6.91
N LEU A 3 -70.68 19.14 8.24
CA LEU A 3 -69.75 18.76 9.33
C LEU A 3 -68.38 19.46 9.25
N SER A 4 -68.17 20.57 9.96
CA SER A 4 -67.71 20.74 11.37
C SER A 4 -66.21 21.09 11.41
N GLU A 5 -65.89 22.35 11.74
CA GLU A 5 -65.12 22.75 12.95
C GLU A 5 -63.60 22.79 12.72
N ARG A 6 -62.98 23.97 12.66
CA ARG A 6 -62.51 24.86 13.75
C ARG A 6 -61.06 24.57 14.18
N LYS A 7 -60.30 25.68 14.14
CA LYS A 7 -59.12 26.05 14.94
C LYS A 7 -57.78 25.39 14.60
N ASP A 8 -56.99 26.19 13.89
CA ASP A 8 -55.54 26.08 13.81
C ASP A 8 -54.88 26.27 15.18
N SER A 9 -53.94 25.39 15.49
CA SER A 9 -52.91 25.53 16.52
C SER A 9 -51.60 24.98 15.93
N PRO A 10 -50.44 25.45 16.41
CA PRO A 10 -49.20 25.47 15.63
C PRO A 10 -48.46 24.13 15.70
N SER A 11 -48.04 23.62 14.55
CA SER A 11 -47.25 22.40 14.42
C SER A 11 -45.79 22.70 14.05
N ASP A 12 -44.94 22.53 15.07
CA ASP A 12 -43.64 21.82 15.08
C ASP A 12 -42.59 22.11 13.98
N PRO A 13 -41.37 22.59 14.32
CA PRO A 13 -40.27 22.67 13.37
C PRO A 13 -39.75 21.27 13.03
N GLY A 14 -39.92 20.90 11.76
CA GLY A 14 -39.48 19.64 11.18
C GLY A 14 -38.03 19.30 11.52
N ILE A 15 -37.89 18.15 12.17
CA ILE A 15 -36.68 17.36 12.35
C ILE A 15 -36.09 17.09 10.96
N GLU A 16 -34.96 17.72 10.64
CA GLU A 16 -34.13 17.30 9.50
C GLU A 16 -33.59 15.87 9.75
N PRO A 17 -33.58 14.99 8.74
CA PRO A 17 -33.18 13.60 8.93
C PRO A 17 -31.66 13.52 9.14
N ARG A 18 -31.26 13.46 10.41
CA ARG A 18 -29.91 13.20 10.94
C ARG A 18 -29.43 11.75 10.69
N GLY A 19 -29.63 11.22 9.49
CA GLY A 19 -29.54 9.77 9.23
C GLY A 19 -28.80 9.33 7.96
N GLN A 20 -27.87 10.14 7.41
CA GLN A 20 -27.16 9.79 6.17
C GLN A 20 -25.62 9.94 6.18
N LEU A 21 -25.00 10.17 7.33
CA LEU A 21 -23.53 10.34 7.44
C LEU A 21 -22.80 9.26 8.24
N GLU A 22 -23.49 8.28 8.83
CA GLU A 22 -22.87 7.29 9.74
C GLU A 22 -22.22 6.06 9.06
N GLY A 23 -22.03 6.09 7.74
CA GLY A 23 -21.44 4.96 6.98
C GLY A 23 -20.04 5.20 6.42
N LEU A 24 -19.39 6.32 6.73
CA LEU A 24 -18.10 6.67 6.12
C LEU A 24 -16.98 5.99 6.91
N SER A 25 -16.38 4.95 6.30
CA SER A 25 -15.25 4.21 6.90
C SER A 25 -14.19 5.18 7.43
N LYS A 26 -13.78 4.97 8.69
CA LYS A 26 -12.75 5.74 9.41
C LYS A 26 -11.39 5.83 8.69
N PHE A 27 -11.17 5.00 7.66
CA PHE A 27 -9.97 4.97 6.83
C PHE A 27 -10.10 5.77 5.52
N SER A 28 -11.27 6.36 5.25
CA SER A 28 -11.49 7.22 4.09
C SER A 28 -10.56 8.45 4.14
N PRO A 29 -9.88 8.82 3.04
CA PRO A 29 -8.99 9.98 2.99
C PRO A 29 -9.67 11.29 3.42
N SER A 30 -10.98 11.41 3.21
CA SER A 30 -11.78 12.58 3.60
C SER A 30 -12.11 12.62 5.09
N HIS A 31 -12.07 11.48 5.79
CA HIS A 31 -12.59 11.33 7.16
C HIS A 31 -11.54 10.89 8.18
N ILE A 32 -10.41 10.35 7.74
CA ILE A 32 -9.35 9.89 8.65
C ILE A 32 -8.83 11.04 9.51
N THR A 33 -8.91 10.90 10.83
CA THR A 33 -8.40 11.89 11.79
C THR A 33 -6.89 11.82 11.92
N ILE A 34 -6.26 12.89 12.41
CA ILE A 34 -4.81 12.88 12.67
C ILE A 34 -4.41 11.80 13.69
N ASP A 35 -5.23 11.54 14.71
CA ASP A 35 -4.96 10.47 15.70
C ASP A 35 -4.98 9.09 15.06
N MET A 36 -5.97 8.82 14.21
CA MET A 36 -6.05 7.55 13.48
C MET A 36 -4.88 7.39 12.52
N PHE A 37 -4.52 8.47 11.82
CA PHE A 37 -3.36 8.50 10.92
C PHE A 37 -2.07 8.16 11.67
N ASN A 38 -1.83 8.79 12.82
CA ASN A 38 -0.66 8.52 13.67
C ASN A 38 -0.67 7.11 14.26
N ASN A 39 -1.84 6.58 14.63
CA ASN A 39 -1.98 5.19 15.09
C ASN A 39 -1.58 4.19 13.99
N LEU A 40 -2.02 4.42 12.75
CA LEU A 40 -1.63 3.59 11.60
C LEU A 40 -0.14 3.73 11.30
N LEU A 41 0.41 4.95 11.35
CA LEU A 41 1.82 5.22 11.13
C LEU A 41 2.71 4.46 12.13
N ALA A 42 2.34 4.44 13.41
CA ALA A 42 3.05 3.70 14.45
C ALA A 42 3.11 2.18 14.20
N ARG A 43 2.17 1.63 13.41
CA ARG A 43 2.12 0.19 13.06
C ARG A 43 2.98 -0.18 11.87
N TYR A 44 3.50 0.81 11.13
CA TYR A 44 4.26 0.58 9.92
C TYR A 44 5.44 -0.40 10.12
N PRO A 45 6.35 -0.22 11.11
CA PRO A 45 7.52 -1.10 11.24
C PRO A 45 7.13 -2.58 11.44
N ASN A 46 6.10 -2.85 12.26
CA ASN A 46 5.63 -4.19 12.50
C ASN A 46 4.93 -4.80 11.28
N THR A 47 4.13 -3.99 10.57
CA THR A 47 3.41 -4.41 9.37
C THR A 47 4.40 -4.85 8.28
N VAL A 48 5.40 -4.01 7.99
CA VAL A 48 6.41 -4.31 6.96
C VAL A 48 7.20 -5.56 7.32
N LYS A 49 7.68 -5.67 8.57
CA LYS A 49 8.39 -6.86 9.06
C LYS A 49 7.56 -8.13 8.86
N THR A 50 6.27 -8.06 9.16
CA THR A 50 5.34 -9.20 9.03
C THR A 50 5.08 -9.57 7.57
N VAL A 51 4.83 -8.57 6.71
CA VAL A 51 4.63 -8.77 5.26
C VAL A 51 5.85 -9.43 4.62
N ILE A 52 7.05 -8.92 4.90
CA ILE A 52 8.29 -9.47 4.33
C ILE A 52 8.57 -10.87 4.86
N ARG A 53 8.38 -11.13 6.16
CA ARG A 53 8.51 -12.48 6.73
C ARG A 53 7.53 -13.45 6.08
N ARG A 54 6.28 -13.05 5.89
CA ARG A 54 5.23 -13.85 5.24
C ARG A 54 5.63 -14.18 3.79
N LYS A 55 6.19 -13.21 3.07
CA LYS A 55 6.67 -13.36 1.69
C LYS A 55 7.82 -14.36 1.59
N GLU A 56 8.86 -14.18 2.39
CA GLU A 56 10.02 -15.08 2.35
C GLU A 56 9.66 -16.49 2.86
N THR A 57 8.76 -16.60 3.83
CA THR A 57 8.20 -17.89 4.26
C THR A 57 7.45 -18.60 3.13
N ALA A 58 6.60 -17.88 2.40
CA ALA A 58 5.88 -18.44 1.26
C ALA A 58 6.85 -18.86 0.14
N ARG A 59 7.91 -18.09 -0.10
CA ARG A 59 8.96 -18.42 -1.07
C ARG A 59 9.73 -19.69 -0.66
N ALA A 60 10.15 -19.79 0.60
CA ALA A 60 10.84 -20.97 1.12
C ALA A 60 9.97 -22.22 1.02
N THR A 61 8.69 -22.12 1.40
CA THR A 61 7.72 -23.23 1.31
C THR A 61 7.50 -23.68 -0.15
N LYS A 62 7.39 -22.74 -1.09
CA LYS A 62 7.29 -23.05 -2.53
C LYS A 62 8.57 -23.72 -3.05
N ALA A 63 9.75 -23.28 -2.62
CA ALA A 63 11.01 -23.89 -3.01
C ALA A 63 11.16 -25.31 -2.47
N ALA A 64 10.75 -25.56 -1.22
CA ALA A 64 10.75 -26.88 -0.61
C ALA A 64 9.81 -27.85 -1.34
N THR A 65 8.55 -27.46 -1.57
CA THR A 65 7.58 -28.28 -2.31
C THR A 65 8.02 -28.57 -3.75
N ALA A 66 8.73 -27.64 -4.42
CA ALA A 66 9.31 -27.88 -5.73
C ALA A 66 10.46 -28.90 -5.70
N ARG A 67 11.31 -28.87 -4.65
CA ARG A 67 12.39 -29.85 -4.45
C ARG A 67 11.83 -31.25 -4.21
N GLU A 68 10.79 -31.38 -3.38
CA GLU A 68 10.11 -32.67 -3.10
C GLU A 68 9.46 -33.28 -4.35
N LYS A 69 8.83 -32.46 -5.20
CA LYS A 69 8.27 -32.95 -6.48
C LYS A 69 9.36 -33.46 -7.43
N LYS A 70 10.53 -32.81 -7.45
CA LYS A 70 11.68 -33.21 -8.28
C LYS A 70 12.32 -34.52 -7.81
N THR A 71 12.36 -34.77 -6.49
CA THR A 71 12.90 -36.02 -5.93
C THR A 71 11.94 -37.20 -6.12
N ARG A 72 10.62 -37.00 -5.95
CA ARG A 72 9.61 -38.04 -6.23
C ARG A 72 9.50 -38.42 -7.71
N GLY A 73 9.76 -37.50 -8.64
CA GLY A 73 9.72 -37.78 -10.09
C GLY A 73 10.80 -38.76 -10.60
N LYS A 74 11.81 -39.10 -9.78
CA LYS A 74 12.88 -40.07 -10.10
C LYS A 74 12.67 -41.46 -9.48
N GLY A 75 11.65 -41.65 -8.64
CA GLY A 75 11.33 -42.93 -7.99
C GLY A 75 10.03 -43.52 -8.54
N LYS A 76 10.07 -44.80 -8.92
CA LYS A 76 8.92 -45.59 -9.39
C LYS A 76 7.74 -45.46 -8.40
N LYS A 77 6.56 -45.13 -8.91
CA LYS A 77 5.31 -44.95 -8.13
C LYS A 77 5.02 -46.17 -7.24
N HIS A 78 5.01 -45.98 -5.93
CA HIS A 78 4.08 -46.67 -5.05
C HIS A 78 3.08 -45.65 -4.51
N ALA A 79 1.81 -45.92 -4.75
CA ALA A 79 0.68 -45.13 -4.32
C ALA A 79 0.28 -45.57 -2.91
N ALA A 80 0.43 -44.69 -1.92
CA ALA A 80 -0.39 -44.62 -0.73
C ALA A 80 -0.13 -43.27 -0.04
N ASP A 81 -1.22 -42.56 0.24
CA ASP A 81 -1.38 -41.46 1.19
C ASP A 81 -0.44 -40.24 1.10
N SER A 82 -0.90 -39.22 0.38
CA SER A 82 -0.37 -37.86 0.49
C SER A 82 -1.39 -36.97 1.18
N ALA A 83 -1.58 -37.20 2.49
CA ALA A 83 -2.14 -36.18 3.36
C ALA A 83 -1.27 -34.92 3.28
N THR A 84 -1.92 -33.77 3.35
CA THR A 84 -1.38 -32.40 3.33
C THR A 84 -0.28 -32.22 4.39
N SER A 85 0.95 -32.59 4.05
CA SER A 85 2.15 -32.29 4.83
C SER A 85 2.34 -30.78 4.85
N LYS A 86 1.97 -30.14 5.98
CA LYS A 86 2.42 -28.78 6.29
C LYS A 86 3.93 -28.85 6.45
N HIS A 87 4.67 -28.48 5.42
CA HIS A 87 6.12 -28.38 5.47
C HIS A 87 6.52 -27.47 6.65
N THR A 88 7.12 -28.07 7.67
CA THR A 88 7.62 -27.34 8.83
C THR A 88 8.99 -26.77 8.47
N LEU A 89 9.14 -25.45 8.54
CA LEU A 89 10.40 -24.77 8.21
C LEU A 89 11.55 -25.29 9.08
N THR A 90 12.66 -25.64 8.43
CA THR A 90 13.90 -26.01 9.10
C THR A 90 14.53 -24.81 9.82
N PRO A 91 15.39 -25.02 10.83
CA PRO A 91 16.09 -23.93 11.51
C PRO A 91 16.90 -23.03 10.56
N ASP A 92 17.54 -23.62 9.55
CA ASP A 92 18.33 -22.88 8.56
C ASP A 92 17.45 -22.01 7.65
N GLU A 93 16.28 -22.50 7.25
CA GLU A 93 15.30 -21.71 6.49
C GLU A 93 14.78 -20.54 7.31
N LYS A 94 14.47 -20.75 8.60
CA LYS A 94 14.06 -19.67 9.51
C LYS A 94 15.15 -18.60 9.63
N LYS A 95 16.41 -19.01 9.80
CA LYS A 95 17.57 -18.10 9.85
C LYS A 95 17.74 -17.33 8.52
N SER A 96 17.54 -17.99 7.39
CA SER A 96 17.57 -17.36 6.07
C SER A 96 16.48 -16.30 5.92
N ILE A 97 15.25 -16.62 6.32
CA ILE A 97 14.10 -15.69 6.34
C ILE A 97 14.42 -14.49 7.23
N ASP A 98 14.93 -14.72 8.44
CA ASP A 98 15.29 -13.64 9.37
C ASP A 98 16.38 -12.72 8.80
N ASN A 99 17.37 -13.29 8.11
CA ASN A 99 18.41 -12.51 7.44
C ASN A 99 17.84 -11.67 6.28
N GLN A 100 16.91 -12.22 5.48
CA GLN A 100 16.24 -11.48 4.41
C GLN A 100 15.36 -10.35 4.96
N VAL A 101 14.62 -10.61 6.05
CA VAL A 101 13.84 -9.58 6.74
C VAL A 101 14.76 -8.46 7.23
N ARG A 102 15.89 -8.79 7.87
CA ARG A 102 16.86 -7.79 8.33
C ARG A 102 17.46 -6.98 7.18
N ALA A 103 17.84 -7.64 6.08
CA ALA A 103 18.39 -6.98 4.91
C ALA A 103 17.37 -5.99 4.30
N TYR A 104 16.11 -6.39 4.23
CA TYR A 104 15.05 -5.50 3.76
C TYR A 104 14.82 -4.31 4.71
N MET A 105 14.81 -4.52 6.04
CA MET A 105 14.68 -3.43 7.01
C MET A 105 15.81 -2.41 6.89
N ALA A 106 17.04 -2.85 6.58
CA ALA A 106 18.15 -1.96 6.30
C ALA A 106 17.93 -1.13 5.03
N LEU A 107 17.33 -1.71 3.98
CA LEU A 107 16.95 -0.97 2.77
C LEU A 107 15.83 0.05 3.05
N ASP A 108 14.91 -0.28 3.93
CA ASP A 108 13.80 0.59 4.33
C ASP A 108 14.31 1.81 5.12
N GLU A 109 15.18 1.57 6.10
CA GLU A 109 15.88 2.62 6.84
C GLU A 109 16.78 3.48 5.93
N LEU A 110 17.48 2.83 4.99
CA LEU A 110 18.27 3.52 3.98
C LEU A 110 17.40 4.53 3.21
N ARG A 111 16.21 4.11 2.79
CA ARG A 111 15.30 4.95 2.02
C ARG A 111 14.77 6.13 2.82
N TYR A 112 14.20 5.89 3.99
CA TYR A 112 13.44 6.91 4.72
C TYR A 112 14.30 7.81 5.61
N ALA A 113 15.51 7.37 6.01
CA ALA A 113 16.38 8.13 6.90
C ALA A 113 17.72 8.46 6.24
N THR A 114 18.49 7.45 5.83
CA THR A 114 19.89 7.62 5.45
C THR A 114 20.06 8.40 4.14
N LEU A 115 19.31 8.07 3.09
CA LEU A 115 19.44 8.74 1.78
C LEU A 115 18.99 10.20 1.82
N PRO A 116 17.82 10.56 2.39
CA PRO A 116 17.45 11.96 2.52
C PRO A 116 18.48 12.78 3.31
N ALA A 117 19.03 12.21 4.39
CA ALA A 117 20.08 12.86 5.17
C ALA A 117 21.36 13.11 4.34
N ARG A 118 21.84 12.10 3.60
CA ARG A 118 23.02 12.24 2.73
C ARG A 118 22.82 13.22 1.59
N VAL A 119 21.63 13.24 0.97
CA VAL A 119 21.32 14.18 -0.09
C VAL A 119 21.33 15.61 0.45
N ARG A 120 20.75 15.85 1.64
CA ARG A 120 20.81 17.15 2.33
C ARG A 120 22.25 17.55 2.69
N GLU A 121 23.03 16.64 3.25
CA GLU A 121 24.44 16.89 3.59
C GLU A 121 25.26 17.31 2.36
N ARG A 122 25.08 16.61 1.23
CA ARG A 122 25.74 16.97 -0.05
C ARG A 122 25.28 18.31 -0.57
N ALA A 123 23.99 18.64 -0.44
CA ALA A 123 23.47 19.96 -0.79
C ALA A 123 24.13 21.05 0.07
N THR A 124 24.20 20.87 1.38
CA THR A 124 24.84 21.83 2.29
C THR A 124 26.34 21.97 2.02
N ALA A 125 27.04 20.87 1.75
CA ALA A 125 28.47 20.90 1.43
C ALA A 125 28.72 21.66 0.11
N ALA A 126 27.88 21.46 -0.91
CA ALA A 126 27.97 22.21 -2.16
C ALA A 126 27.71 23.71 -1.96
N ALA A 127 26.82 24.09 -1.04
CA ALA A 127 26.53 25.50 -0.69
C ALA A 127 27.76 26.21 -0.15
N THR A 128 28.42 25.60 0.83
CA THR A 128 29.60 26.20 1.49
C THR A 128 30.79 26.42 0.55
N VAL A 129 30.91 25.61 -0.51
CA VAL A 129 31.99 25.74 -1.51
C VAL A 129 31.71 26.88 -2.51
N THR A 130 30.44 27.23 -2.73
CA THR A 130 30.04 28.24 -3.73
C THR A 130 29.99 29.67 -3.19
N GLU A 131 30.03 29.88 -1.87
CA GLU A 131 30.05 31.23 -1.24
C GLU A 131 31.28 32.09 -1.64
N GLY A 132 32.26 31.55 -2.37
CA GLY A 132 33.43 32.27 -2.89
C GLY A 132 33.50 32.46 -4.41
N LYS A 133 32.53 31.97 -5.21
CA LYS A 133 32.51 32.12 -6.68
C LYS A 133 31.09 32.34 -7.18
N GLU A 134 30.87 33.43 -7.93
CA GLU A 134 29.63 33.75 -8.66
C GLU A 134 29.32 32.77 -9.81
N SER A 135 29.35 31.46 -9.58
CA SER A 135 28.92 30.47 -10.56
C SER A 135 27.51 29.99 -10.25
N LYS A 136 26.60 30.28 -11.19
CA LYS A 136 25.18 29.89 -11.28
C LYS A 136 24.98 28.37 -11.45
N THR A 137 25.64 27.57 -10.64
CA THR A 137 25.40 26.12 -10.55
C THR A 137 24.55 25.88 -9.33
N ASP A 138 23.27 25.58 -9.54
CA ASP A 138 22.31 25.31 -8.48
C ASP A 138 22.87 24.25 -7.51
N VAL A 139 23.06 24.69 -6.27
CA VAL A 139 23.51 23.89 -5.15
C VAL A 139 22.43 22.86 -4.85
N SER A 140 22.66 21.63 -5.28
CA SER A 140 21.70 20.54 -5.11
C SER A 140 22.42 19.27 -4.65
N GLY A 141 21.76 18.52 -3.78
CA GLY A 141 22.20 17.18 -3.43
C GLY A 141 22.15 16.27 -4.65
N TYR A 142 22.74 15.08 -4.55
CA TYR A 142 22.70 14.09 -5.64
C TYR A 142 22.71 12.68 -5.07
N LEU A 143 22.31 11.72 -5.91
CA LEU A 143 22.43 10.29 -5.60
C LEU A 143 23.65 9.68 -6.29
N GLU A 144 24.31 8.79 -5.57
CA GLU A 144 25.29 7.89 -6.15
C GLU A 144 24.62 6.76 -6.94
N LYS A 145 25.36 6.16 -7.86
CA LYS A 145 24.87 5.02 -8.64
C LYS A 145 24.43 3.87 -7.73
N ASP A 146 25.24 3.53 -6.72
CA ASP A 146 24.94 2.41 -5.83
C ASP A 146 23.74 2.71 -4.91
N GLU A 147 23.53 3.98 -4.57
CA GLU A 147 22.37 4.44 -3.81
C GLU A 147 21.09 4.34 -4.64
N LEU A 148 21.16 4.75 -5.92
CA LEU A 148 20.05 4.55 -6.85
C LEU A 148 19.73 3.06 -7.03
N VAL A 149 20.73 2.19 -7.16
CA VAL A 149 20.52 0.74 -7.28
C VAL A 149 19.83 0.19 -6.04
N GLN A 150 20.31 0.54 -4.83
CA GLN A 150 19.69 0.10 -3.57
C GLN A 150 18.25 0.61 -3.43
N LEU A 151 17.96 1.84 -3.88
CA LEU A 151 16.60 2.39 -3.87
C LEU A 151 15.65 1.61 -4.79
N ILE A 152 16.14 1.12 -5.93
CA ILE A 152 15.36 0.26 -6.82
C ILE A 152 15.22 -1.16 -6.28
N GLU A 153 16.25 -1.69 -5.60
CA GLU A 153 16.17 -2.97 -4.90
C GLU A 153 15.14 -2.93 -3.78
N TRP A 154 15.09 -1.83 -3.01
CA TRP A 154 14.02 -1.57 -2.04
C TRP A 154 12.65 -1.63 -2.73
N LYS A 155 12.44 -0.85 -3.80
CA LYS A 155 11.16 -0.78 -4.54
C LYS A 155 10.68 -2.17 -5.01
N LEU A 156 11.58 -2.96 -5.59
CA LEU A 156 11.29 -4.29 -6.12
C LEU A 156 11.07 -5.34 -5.00
N SER A 157 11.64 -5.12 -3.83
CA SER A 157 11.47 -6.01 -2.67
C SER A 157 10.10 -5.85 -2.01
N VAL A 158 9.50 -4.65 -2.09
CA VAL A 158 8.16 -4.35 -1.54
C VAL A 158 7.03 -4.73 -2.48
N SER A 159 7.24 -4.63 -3.80
CA SER A 159 6.15 -4.87 -4.77
C SER A 159 5.49 -6.23 -4.51
N PRO A 160 4.17 -6.26 -4.23
CA PRO A 160 3.46 -7.47 -3.89
C PRO A 160 3.32 -8.35 -5.14
N VAL A 161 4.27 -9.26 -5.33
CA VAL A 161 3.99 -10.48 -6.09
C VAL A 161 3.39 -11.48 -5.09
N HIS A 162 2.05 -11.55 -5.08
CA HIS A 162 1.26 -12.66 -4.51
C HIS A 162 1.41 -12.92 -3.00
N LEU A 163 0.68 -12.16 -2.19
CA LEU A 163 0.17 -12.66 -0.92
C LEU A 163 -1.30 -12.28 -0.83
N LEU A 164 -2.17 -13.27 -0.64
CA LEU A 164 -3.64 -13.24 -0.74
C LEU A 164 -4.22 -13.48 -2.14
N ALA A 165 -3.83 -14.58 -2.77
CA ALA A 165 -4.76 -15.29 -3.66
C ALA A 165 -4.97 -16.68 -3.07
N ARG A 166 -6.07 -16.84 -2.34
CA ARG A 166 -6.70 -18.15 -2.12
C ARG A 166 -7.01 -18.73 -3.51
N ASP A 167 -6.40 -19.85 -3.83
CA ASP A 167 -6.89 -20.94 -4.70
C ASP A 167 -7.70 -20.62 -5.97
N ILE A 168 -7.41 -19.53 -6.70
CA ILE A 168 -8.00 -19.32 -8.03
C ILE A 168 -6.91 -19.08 -9.08
N ASP A 169 -6.69 -20.16 -9.81
CA ASP A 169 -6.25 -20.24 -11.20
C ASP A 169 -4.75 -20.11 -11.52
N ARG A 170 -4.25 -21.21 -12.08
CA ARG A 170 -2.86 -21.47 -12.45
C ARG A 170 -2.45 -20.80 -13.77
N ASP A 171 -3.32 -19.98 -14.37
CA ASP A 171 -3.12 -19.37 -15.70
C ASP A 171 -3.14 -17.83 -15.74
N ARG A 172 -3.19 -17.12 -14.60
CA ARG A 172 -3.18 -15.66 -14.58
C ARG A 172 -1.78 -15.08 -14.30
N LYS A 173 -1.08 -14.75 -15.39
CA LYS A 173 0.22 -14.07 -15.41
C LYS A 173 0.21 -12.89 -14.43
N HIS A 174 1.07 -13.03 -13.43
CA HIS A 174 1.31 -12.17 -12.28
C HIS A 174 1.35 -10.68 -12.64
N GLY A 175 1.11 -9.82 -11.65
CA GLY A 175 1.52 -8.40 -11.69
C GLY A 175 2.92 -8.23 -12.26
N VAL A 176 3.18 -7.07 -12.85
CA VAL A 176 4.26 -6.92 -13.84
C VAL A 176 5.64 -7.10 -13.19
N TYR A 177 6.12 -8.34 -13.14
CA TYR A 177 7.48 -8.70 -12.77
C TYR A 177 8.44 -8.01 -13.73
N ARG A 178 9.34 -7.16 -13.21
CA ARG A 178 10.28 -6.37 -14.03
C ARG A 178 11.73 -6.79 -13.78
N PRO A 179 12.13 -8.00 -14.21
CA PRO A 179 13.47 -8.54 -13.96
C PRO A 179 14.57 -7.70 -14.62
N THR A 180 14.24 -7.00 -15.70
CA THR A 180 15.19 -6.17 -16.46
C THR A 180 15.40 -4.80 -15.84
N LEU A 181 14.51 -4.33 -14.95
CA LEU A 181 14.55 -2.96 -14.42
C LEU A 181 15.88 -2.69 -13.70
N LEU A 182 16.27 -3.60 -12.81
CA LEU A 182 17.52 -3.46 -12.05
C LEU A 182 18.75 -3.50 -12.98
N GLY A 183 18.71 -4.33 -14.03
CA GLY A 183 19.77 -4.38 -15.05
C GLY A 183 19.89 -3.08 -15.84
N LEU A 184 18.76 -2.47 -16.21
CA LEU A 184 18.73 -1.17 -16.90
C LEU A 184 19.30 -0.07 -16.00
N VAL A 185 18.90 -0.03 -14.73
CA VAL A 185 19.39 0.98 -13.78
C VAL A 185 20.89 0.83 -13.55
N ARG A 186 21.37 -0.41 -13.36
CA ARG A 186 22.81 -0.72 -13.24
C ARG A 186 23.63 -0.37 -14.49
N SER A 187 23.02 -0.30 -15.66
CA SER A 187 23.70 0.08 -16.90
C SER A 187 23.97 1.59 -17.04
N ASN A 188 23.35 2.43 -16.20
CA ASN A 188 23.62 3.87 -16.23
C ASN A 188 25.04 4.18 -15.74
N GLN A 189 25.66 5.20 -16.35
CA GLN A 189 26.98 5.70 -15.95
C GLN A 189 26.87 6.49 -14.64
N ALA A 190 27.84 6.34 -13.74
CA ALA A 190 27.80 7.00 -12.43
C ALA A 190 27.77 8.54 -12.55
N ALA A 191 28.57 9.11 -13.45
CA ALA A 191 28.57 10.55 -13.71
C ALA A 191 27.22 11.07 -14.22
N LEU A 192 26.54 10.27 -15.07
CA LEU A 192 25.20 10.61 -15.57
C LEU A 192 24.18 10.61 -14.43
N VAL A 193 24.17 9.59 -13.57
CA VAL A 193 23.27 9.50 -12.41
C VAL A 193 23.45 10.71 -11.51
N ARG A 194 24.69 11.06 -11.13
CA ARG A 194 24.96 12.23 -10.30
C ARG A 194 24.46 13.52 -10.93
N ARG A 195 24.84 13.79 -12.18
CA ARG A 195 24.47 15.02 -12.89
C ARG A 195 22.96 15.17 -13.04
N THR A 196 22.28 14.10 -13.46
CA THR A 196 20.84 14.13 -13.69
C THR A 196 20.07 14.27 -12.38
N THR A 197 20.47 13.56 -11.31
CA THR A 197 19.78 13.67 -10.02
C THR A 197 20.00 15.04 -9.38
N ALA A 198 21.21 15.59 -9.45
CA ALA A 198 21.48 16.97 -9.04
C ALA A 198 20.58 17.98 -9.77
N SER A 199 20.58 17.93 -11.10
CA SER A 199 19.75 18.82 -11.92
C SER A 199 18.25 18.68 -11.65
N ALA A 200 17.78 17.45 -11.40
CA ALA A 200 16.39 17.23 -11.04
C ALA A 200 16.07 17.81 -9.66
N PHE A 201 16.95 17.65 -8.67
CA PHE A 201 16.74 18.14 -7.30
C PHE A 201 16.83 19.66 -7.20
N ALA A 202 17.68 20.30 -7.99
CA ALA A 202 17.77 21.77 -8.10
C ALA A 202 16.48 22.43 -8.58
N THR A 203 15.71 21.73 -9.41
CA THR A 203 14.49 22.26 -10.05
C THR A 203 13.22 21.95 -9.29
N VAL A 204 13.31 21.18 -8.20
CA VAL A 204 12.17 20.94 -7.32
C VAL A 204 11.88 22.24 -6.58
N PRO A 205 10.62 22.73 -6.58
CA PRO A 205 10.24 23.86 -5.76
C PRO A 205 10.64 23.61 -4.30
N ALA A 206 11.54 24.45 -3.77
CA ALA A 206 12.01 24.37 -2.39
C ALA A 206 10.92 24.79 -1.37
N SER A 207 9.77 25.26 -1.86
CA SER A 207 8.71 25.81 -1.04
C SER A 207 8.18 24.77 -0.05
N ASP A 208 8.20 25.15 1.23
CA ASP A 208 7.47 24.46 2.27
C ASP A 208 6.02 24.29 1.82
N PRO A 209 5.52 23.05 1.66
CA PRO A 209 4.16 22.83 1.18
C PRO A 209 3.11 23.44 2.10
N MET A 210 3.47 23.81 3.34
CA MET A 210 2.56 24.46 4.30
C MET A 210 2.43 25.99 4.09
N ALA A 211 3.48 26.67 3.63
CA ALA A 211 3.46 28.13 3.44
C ALA A 211 2.52 28.57 2.31
N ASP A 212 2.46 27.77 1.24
CA ASP A 212 1.51 27.99 0.13
C ASP A 212 0.07 27.63 0.49
N LEU A 213 -0.16 26.70 1.43
CA LEU A 213 -1.50 26.25 1.81
C LEU A 213 -2.18 27.20 2.80
N ALA A 214 -1.42 27.89 3.65
CA ALA A 214 -1.95 28.92 4.56
C ALA A 214 -2.43 30.19 3.83
N SER A 215 -2.00 30.39 2.58
CA SER A 215 -2.33 31.58 1.78
C SER A 215 -3.48 31.35 0.78
N ALA A 216 -4.06 30.15 0.75
CA ALA A 216 -5.07 29.74 -0.24
C ALA A 216 -6.52 29.84 0.25
N GLU A 217 -6.78 30.56 1.34
CA GLU A 217 -8.17 30.89 1.71
C GLU A 217 -8.59 32.19 1.01
N VAL A 218 -9.81 32.16 0.45
CA VAL A 218 -10.53 33.21 -0.31
C VAL A 218 -10.44 33.09 -1.84
N GLU A 219 -11.26 32.20 -2.45
CA GLU A 219 -12.40 32.57 -3.33
C GLU A 219 -13.08 31.31 -3.96
N PRO A 220 -14.39 31.36 -4.27
CA PRO A 220 -15.22 30.20 -4.61
C PRO A 220 -15.29 29.90 -6.13
N GLU A 221 -15.56 28.63 -6.42
CA GLU A 221 -16.19 28.06 -7.62
C GLU A 221 -16.02 28.81 -8.96
N GLY A 222 -14.87 28.61 -9.58
CA GLY A 222 -14.63 28.77 -11.01
C GLY A 222 -13.56 27.75 -11.41
N GLU A 223 -13.68 27.13 -12.57
CA GLU A 223 -12.81 26.02 -13.01
C GLU A 223 -11.32 26.39 -12.92
N ALA A 224 -10.69 25.98 -11.82
CA ALA A 224 -9.31 26.30 -11.53
C ALA A 224 -8.41 25.38 -12.35
N GLU A 225 -7.88 25.92 -13.45
CA GLU A 225 -6.56 25.60 -13.99
C GLU A 225 -5.53 25.75 -12.85
N GLY A 226 -5.44 24.74 -11.98
CA GLY A 226 -4.68 24.76 -10.75
C GLY A 226 -3.19 24.84 -11.02
N SER A 227 -2.61 26.02 -10.82
CA SER A 227 -1.20 26.31 -10.52
C SER A 227 -0.20 25.25 -11.03
N ASP A 228 0.03 25.22 -12.35
CA ASP A 228 0.99 24.30 -12.98
C ASP A 228 2.44 24.51 -12.46
N SER A 229 2.71 25.65 -11.80
CA SER A 229 4.01 25.99 -11.20
C SER A 229 4.42 25.11 -10.01
N ALA A 230 3.46 24.55 -9.26
CA ALA A 230 3.75 23.79 -8.05
C ALA A 230 3.99 22.29 -8.31
N PHE A 231 3.64 21.80 -9.49
CA PHE A 231 3.81 20.40 -9.86
C PHE A 231 5.21 20.18 -10.46
N PRO A 232 6.01 19.20 -9.96
CA PRO A 232 7.41 19.04 -10.36
C PRO A 232 7.58 18.30 -11.70
N LYS A 233 6.88 18.76 -12.75
CA LYS A 233 6.92 18.17 -14.09
C LYS A 233 8.34 18.16 -14.66
N HIS A 234 9.03 19.29 -14.56
CA HIS A 234 10.37 19.45 -15.13
C HIS A 234 11.41 18.53 -14.44
N SER A 235 11.31 18.37 -13.11
CA SER A 235 12.18 17.46 -12.36
C SER A 235 11.93 15.99 -12.74
N LEU A 236 10.69 15.60 -13.01
CA LEU A 236 10.35 14.26 -13.51
C LEU A 236 10.88 14.02 -14.93
N GLU A 237 10.72 14.97 -15.84
CA GLU A 237 11.20 14.87 -17.21
C GLU A 237 12.73 14.77 -17.26
N THR A 238 13.41 15.56 -16.42
CA THR A 238 14.87 15.52 -16.24
C THR A 238 15.36 14.13 -15.83
N LEU A 239 14.60 13.41 -14.98
CA LEU A 239 14.95 12.04 -14.55
C LEU A 239 14.59 10.97 -15.59
N THR A 240 13.45 11.12 -16.28
CA THR A 240 12.89 10.08 -17.16
C THR A 240 13.52 10.04 -18.54
N ALA A 241 14.01 11.16 -19.06
CA ALA A 241 14.60 11.21 -20.41
C ALA A 241 15.99 10.53 -20.51
N PRO A 242 16.97 10.79 -19.62
CA PRO A 242 18.33 10.26 -19.78
C PRO A 242 18.61 8.93 -19.05
N LEU A 243 17.86 8.60 -17.99
CA LEU A 243 18.15 7.42 -17.17
C LEU A 243 17.38 6.19 -17.64
N ARG A 244 18.12 5.13 -17.99
CA ARG A 244 17.53 3.86 -18.39
C ARG A 244 16.85 3.19 -17.20
N GLY A 245 15.62 2.71 -17.41
CA GLY A 245 14.82 2.07 -16.36
C GLY A 245 14.14 3.07 -15.41
N VAL A 246 14.18 4.38 -15.71
CA VAL A 246 13.50 5.40 -14.90
C VAL A 246 12.27 5.91 -15.66
N GLY A 247 11.09 5.41 -15.29
CA GLY A 247 9.80 5.97 -15.71
C GLY A 247 9.20 6.90 -14.64
N PRO A 248 8.00 7.48 -14.84
CA PRO A 248 7.41 8.43 -13.89
C PRO A 248 7.29 7.91 -12.45
N ALA A 249 6.96 6.63 -12.27
CA ALA A 249 6.91 6.02 -10.94
C ALA A 249 8.29 5.85 -10.28
N THR A 250 9.35 5.70 -11.07
CA THR A 250 10.72 5.62 -10.52
C THR A 250 11.31 7.02 -10.33
N ALA A 251 10.99 7.97 -11.21
CA ALA A 251 11.37 9.36 -11.06
C ALA A 251 10.75 9.99 -9.80
N SER A 252 9.46 9.77 -9.54
CA SER A 252 8.81 10.23 -8.29
C SER A 252 9.44 9.60 -7.04
N LEU A 253 9.87 8.34 -7.09
CA LEU A 253 10.63 7.71 -6.00
C LEU A 253 11.95 8.44 -5.74
N ILE A 254 12.70 8.73 -6.80
CA ILE A 254 13.97 9.46 -6.71
C ILE A 254 13.75 10.87 -6.14
N LEU A 255 12.72 11.59 -6.60
CA LEU A 255 12.37 12.91 -6.09
C LEU A 255 11.97 12.90 -4.61
N SER A 256 11.21 11.88 -4.17
CA SER A 256 10.79 11.76 -2.76
C SER A 256 11.94 11.61 -1.77
N VAL A 257 13.16 11.30 -2.24
CA VAL A 257 14.36 11.26 -1.39
C VAL A 257 14.94 12.65 -1.15
N ALA A 258 14.80 13.56 -2.12
CA ALA A 258 15.38 14.89 -2.06
C ALA A 258 14.43 15.94 -1.46
N THR A 259 13.13 15.68 -1.46
CA THR A 259 12.12 16.64 -1.02
C THR A 259 10.93 15.97 -0.34
N GLU A 260 10.38 16.64 0.68
CA GLU A 260 9.11 16.28 1.33
C GLU A 260 7.90 16.83 0.57
N ALA A 261 8.11 17.64 -0.47
CA ALA A 261 7.03 18.15 -1.31
C ALA A 261 6.52 17.09 -2.29
N ALA A 262 7.39 16.16 -2.72
CA ALA A 262 7.05 15.19 -3.76
C ALA A 262 6.70 13.78 -3.25
N PRO A 263 5.43 13.33 -3.38
CA PRO A 263 5.06 11.98 -3.02
C PRO A 263 5.64 10.97 -4.01
N PHE A 264 6.03 9.82 -3.50
CA PHE A 264 6.34 8.67 -4.35
C PHE A 264 5.04 8.13 -4.97
N TYR A 265 5.07 7.86 -6.28
CA TYR A 265 4.00 7.13 -6.96
C TYR A 265 4.03 5.64 -6.61
N SER A 266 3.53 5.31 -5.42
CA SER A 266 3.27 3.93 -4.99
C SER A 266 1.84 3.50 -5.33
N ASP A 267 1.68 2.21 -5.62
CA ASP A 267 0.37 1.62 -5.89
C ASP A 267 -0.55 1.75 -4.68
N ASP A 268 -0.01 1.58 -3.47
CA ASP A 268 -0.78 1.61 -2.21
C ASP A 268 -1.37 3.00 -1.95
N VAL A 269 -0.59 4.07 -2.15
CA VAL A 269 -1.10 5.45 -2.00
C VAL A 269 -2.12 5.76 -3.09
N PHE A 270 -1.87 5.31 -4.33
CA PHE A 270 -2.82 5.54 -5.42
C PHE A 270 -4.15 4.80 -5.20
N LEU A 271 -4.10 3.55 -4.74
CA LEU A 271 -5.28 2.77 -4.39
C LEU A 271 -6.08 3.45 -3.27
N TRP A 272 -5.39 3.91 -2.23
CA TRP A 272 -6.04 4.55 -1.10
C TRP A 272 -6.63 5.92 -1.47
N LEU A 273 -5.80 6.84 -1.97
CA LEU A 273 -6.19 8.24 -2.15
C LEU A 273 -6.94 8.51 -3.45
N CYS A 274 -6.56 7.87 -4.55
CA CYS A 274 -7.14 8.15 -5.87
C CYS A 274 -8.31 7.21 -6.20
N LEU A 275 -8.28 5.97 -5.71
CA LEU A 275 -9.32 4.97 -5.99
C LEU A 275 -10.22 4.68 -4.78
N GLY A 276 -9.93 5.22 -3.60
CA GLY A 276 -10.75 5.04 -2.40
C GLY A 276 -10.81 3.58 -1.93
N VAL A 277 -9.72 2.83 -2.12
CA VAL A 277 -9.60 1.44 -1.69
C VAL A 277 -8.96 1.40 -0.31
N PHE A 278 -9.74 1.02 0.70
CA PHE A 278 -9.30 0.88 2.09
C PHE A 278 -10.19 -0.15 2.81
N PRO A 279 -9.76 -0.69 3.96
CA PRO A 279 -10.58 -1.62 4.74
C PRO A 279 -11.95 -1.00 5.08
N SER A 280 -13.03 -1.78 4.93
CA SER A 280 -14.38 -1.39 5.33
C SER A 280 -15.04 -2.55 6.07
N PRO A 281 -15.72 -2.31 7.21
CA PRO A 281 -16.40 -3.36 7.97
C PRO A 281 -17.50 -4.07 7.15
N ASP A 282 -18.09 -3.39 6.17
CA ASP A 282 -19.15 -3.95 5.31
C ASP A 282 -18.63 -4.76 4.10
N ALA A 283 -17.31 -4.95 3.97
CA ALA A 283 -16.73 -5.63 2.81
C ALA A 283 -16.98 -7.17 2.79
N THR A 284 -17.73 -7.71 3.76
CA THR A 284 -18.13 -9.13 3.82
C THR A 284 -19.56 -9.40 3.36
N ALA A 285 -20.34 -8.39 2.96
CA ALA A 285 -21.65 -8.61 2.32
C ALA A 285 -21.54 -8.43 0.80
N GLU A 286 -21.82 -9.50 0.05
CA GLU A 286 -21.84 -9.46 -1.41
C GLU A 286 -22.89 -8.47 -1.97
N ASP A 287 -22.42 -7.67 -2.93
CA ASP A 287 -23.06 -7.10 -4.12
C ASP A 287 -24.44 -6.41 -4.01
N GLY A 288 -24.48 -5.12 -4.40
CA GLY A 288 -25.74 -4.41 -4.58
C GLY A 288 -25.63 -2.90 -4.78
N GLY A 289 -25.30 -2.45 -6.00
CA GLY A 289 -26.00 -1.26 -6.52
C GLY A 289 -25.29 0.11 -6.59
N ARG A 290 -23.96 0.20 -6.60
CA ARG A 290 -23.30 1.42 -7.14
C ARG A 290 -22.19 1.06 -8.13
N LYS A 291 -22.60 0.77 -9.37
CA LYS A 291 -21.68 0.65 -10.51
C LYS A 291 -21.00 2.00 -10.78
N LYS A 292 -19.89 2.30 -10.09
CA LYS A 292 -18.87 3.24 -10.60
C LYS A 292 -18.11 2.54 -11.72
N GLY A 293 -18.69 2.51 -12.92
CA GLY A 293 -18.17 1.80 -14.10
C GLY A 293 -16.73 2.17 -14.55
N GLY A 294 -16.06 3.10 -13.88
CA GLY A 294 -14.65 3.43 -14.09
C GLY A 294 -13.65 2.75 -13.14
N MET A 295 -14.07 2.30 -11.95
CA MET A 295 -13.14 1.75 -10.94
C MET A 295 -12.74 0.29 -11.24
N SER A 296 -13.64 -0.50 -11.83
CA SER A 296 -13.39 -1.90 -12.18
C SER A 296 -12.31 -2.09 -13.26
N ASN A 297 -12.06 -1.09 -14.10
CA ASN A 297 -11.03 -1.18 -15.16
C ASN A 297 -9.62 -0.85 -14.64
N ARG A 298 -9.52 -0.14 -13.51
CA ARG A 298 -8.25 0.29 -12.90
C ARG A 298 -7.78 -0.64 -11.78
N ILE A 299 -8.57 -1.64 -11.40
CA ILE A 299 -8.21 -2.65 -10.41
C ILE A 299 -8.36 -4.02 -11.08
N ARG A 300 -7.28 -4.79 -11.11
CA ARG A 300 -7.28 -6.16 -11.65
C ARG A 300 -8.06 -7.08 -10.70
N PRO A 301 -8.55 -8.24 -11.18
CA PRO A 301 -9.24 -9.21 -10.32
C PRO A 301 -8.42 -9.72 -9.11
N ASN A 302 -7.09 -9.57 -9.15
CA ASN A 302 -6.18 -9.92 -8.06
C ASN A 302 -5.95 -8.75 -7.06
N GLY A 303 -6.69 -7.64 -7.18
CA GLY A 303 -6.54 -6.46 -6.34
C GLY A 303 -5.33 -5.58 -6.65
N GLU A 304 -4.57 -5.87 -7.71
CA GLU A 304 -3.46 -5.04 -8.18
C GLU A 304 -3.95 -3.86 -9.03
N LEU A 305 -3.16 -2.79 -9.04
CA LEU A 305 -3.47 -1.59 -9.80
C LEU A 305 -3.24 -1.82 -11.32
N ASN A 306 -4.23 -1.46 -12.14
CA ASN A 306 -4.16 -1.45 -13.59
C ASN A 306 -4.04 -0.01 -14.10
N VAL A 307 -2.89 0.62 -13.86
CA VAL A 307 -2.58 1.98 -14.30
C VAL A 307 -1.38 2.01 -15.25
N LYS A 308 -1.25 3.11 -15.99
CA LYS A 308 -0.20 3.30 -16.99
C LYS A 308 1.09 3.85 -16.39
N TYR A 309 1.04 4.39 -15.17
CA TYR A 309 2.13 5.11 -14.51
C TYR A 309 2.61 6.30 -15.34
N ASN A 310 1.66 7.10 -15.83
CA ASN A 310 1.93 8.28 -16.62
C ASN A 310 1.88 9.57 -15.78
N ILE A 311 2.28 10.69 -16.38
CA ILE A 311 2.33 12.01 -15.71
C ILE A 311 0.93 12.49 -15.25
N PRO A 312 -0.16 12.35 -16.04
CA PRO A 312 -1.51 12.67 -15.57
C PRO A 312 -1.94 11.91 -14.31
N GLU A 313 -1.67 10.60 -14.25
CA GLU A 313 -2.00 9.81 -13.06
C GLU A 313 -1.14 10.21 -11.85
N TYR A 314 0.13 10.57 -12.09
CA TYR A 314 0.98 11.13 -11.05
C TYR A 314 0.47 12.50 -10.55
N ARG A 315 -0.04 13.36 -11.44
CA ARG A 315 -0.66 14.63 -11.05
C ARG A 315 -1.89 14.39 -10.17
N GLN A 316 -2.74 13.44 -10.53
CA GLN A 316 -3.88 13.04 -9.71
C GLN A 316 -3.43 12.65 -8.29
N LEU A 317 -2.38 11.81 -8.19
CA LEU A 317 -1.81 11.40 -6.91
C LEU A 317 -1.23 12.59 -6.12
N TRP A 318 -0.47 13.45 -6.80
CA TRP A 318 0.15 14.65 -6.24
C TRP A 318 -0.89 15.54 -5.54
N GLU A 319 -1.97 15.86 -6.24
CA GLU A 319 -3.05 16.68 -5.69
C GLU A 319 -3.77 15.98 -4.54
N ALA A 320 -4.01 14.67 -4.65
CA ALA A 320 -4.67 13.90 -3.59
C ALA A 320 -3.85 13.89 -2.28
N VAL A 321 -2.53 13.70 -2.39
CA VAL A 321 -1.62 13.78 -1.24
C VAL A 321 -1.60 15.20 -0.65
N ARG A 322 -1.52 16.25 -1.49
CA ARG A 322 -1.56 17.64 -1.02
C ARG A 322 -2.86 17.96 -0.26
N ARG A 323 -4.01 17.56 -0.81
CA ARG A 323 -5.32 17.75 -0.14
C ARG A 323 -5.37 17.05 1.21
N LEU A 324 -4.89 15.81 1.30
CA LEU A 324 -4.84 15.07 2.57
C LEU A 324 -3.93 15.78 3.59
N ARG A 325 -2.72 16.18 3.18
CA ARG A 325 -1.76 16.85 4.07
C ARG A 325 -2.29 18.19 4.57
N ALA A 326 -2.90 18.98 3.69
CA ALA A 326 -3.54 20.25 4.07
C ALA A 326 -4.61 20.04 5.14
N ARG A 327 -5.50 19.06 4.92
CA ARG A 327 -6.59 18.74 5.86
C ARG A 327 -6.06 18.27 7.22
N LEU A 328 -5.04 17.42 7.24
CA LEU A 328 -4.46 16.91 8.47
C LEU A 328 -3.66 17.99 9.23
N ALA A 329 -2.98 18.89 8.52
CA ALA A 329 -2.30 20.04 9.11
C ALA A 329 -3.29 21.02 9.79
N ALA A 330 -4.55 21.09 9.33
CA ALA A 330 -5.58 21.86 10.02
C ALA A 330 -6.01 21.25 11.38
N GLN A 331 -5.63 20.01 11.68
CA GLN A 331 -5.98 19.29 12.92
C GLN A 331 -4.83 19.21 13.93
N SER A 332 -3.59 19.48 13.51
CA SER A 332 -2.39 19.35 14.35
C SER A 332 -1.29 20.30 13.89
N SER A 333 -0.48 20.78 14.84
CA SER A 333 0.73 21.55 14.55
C SER A 333 1.81 20.73 13.84
N ASP A 334 1.76 19.40 13.96
CA ASP A 334 2.77 18.51 13.40
C ASP A 334 2.51 18.27 11.90
N ALA A 335 3.50 18.63 11.08
CA ALA A 335 3.40 18.48 9.64
C ALA A 335 3.47 17.00 9.23
N VAL A 336 2.40 16.50 8.59
CA VAL A 336 2.40 15.17 7.95
C VAL A 336 3.28 15.20 6.70
N SER A 337 4.29 14.33 6.66
CA SER A 337 5.19 14.20 5.51
C SER A 337 4.59 13.35 4.38
N CYS A 338 5.16 13.43 3.17
CA CYS A 338 4.76 12.52 2.08
C CYS A 338 5.14 11.07 2.40
N ALA A 339 6.25 10.86 3.12
CA ALA A 339 6.68 9.55 3.57
C ALA A 339 5.67 8.92 4.56
N ASP A 340 5.07 9.71 5.45
CA ASP A 340 4.08 9.22 6.40
C ASP A 340 2.80 8.77 5.69
N VAL A 341 2.34 9.53 4.69
CA VAL A 341 1.19 9.15 3.86
C VAL A 341 1.43 7.81 3.18
N GLU A 342 2.64 7.58 2.67
CA GLU A 342 3.01 6.29 2.08
C GLU A 342 3.00 5.14 3.08
N LYS A 343 3.59 5.34 4.27
CA LYS A 343 3.62 4.34 5.33
C LYS A 343 2.22 3.95 5.78
N VAL A 344 1.33 4.94 5.95
CA VAL A 344 -0.08 4.70 6.30
C VAL A 344 -0.80 3.95 5.19
N ALA A 345 -0.60 4.32 3.92
CA ALA A 345 -1.19 3.61 2.79
C ALA A 345 -0.75 2.13 2.75
N PHE A 346 0.54 1.86 3.00
CA PHE A 346 1.08 0.50 3.08
C PHE A 346 0.43 -0.31 4.21
N VAL A 347 0.22 0.31 5.38
CA VAL A 347 -0.46 -0.32 6.52
C VAL A 347 -1.91 -0.65 6.19
N LEU A 348 -2.64 0.28 5.58
CA LEU A 348 -4.03 0.07 5.16
C LEU A 348 -4.16 -1.04 4.12
N ARG A 349 -3.19 -1.14 3.19
CA ARG A 349 -3.14 -2.23 2.21
C ARG A 349 -2.96 -3.60 2.87
N HIS A 350 -2.20 -3.65 3.96
CA HIS A 350 -1.85 -4.88 4.68
C HIS A 350 -2.51 -4.92 6.07
N TYR A 351 -3.74 -4.43 6.14
CA TYR A 351 -4.47 -4.26 7.38
C TYR A 351 -4.61 -5.59 8.15
N ASP A 352 -4.79 -6.72 7.45
CA ASP A 352 -4.92 -8.08 8.01
C ASP A 352 -3.70 -8.52 8.83
N VAL A 353 -2.52 -7.97 8.55
CA VAL A 353 -1.26 -8.30 9.23
C VAL A 353 -0.64 -7.11 9.96
N SER A 354 -1.35 -5.99 10.03
CA SER A 354 -0.88 -4.77 10.69
C SER A 354 -0.89 -4.83 12.22
N GLY A 355 -1.58 -5.84 12.77
CA GLY A 355 -1.85 -5.94 14.21
C GLY A 355 -2.88 -4.93 14.71
N TYR A 356 -3.62 -4.28 13.81
CA TYR A 356 -4.76 -3.44 14.18
C TYR A 356 -5.89 -4.33 14.73
N PRO A 357 -6.43 -4.05 15.93
CA PRO A 357 -7.53 -4.82 16.48
C PRO A 357 -8.74 -4.65 15.55
N VAL A 358 -9.18 -5.74 14.94
CA VAL A 358 -10.52 -5.77 14.34
C VAL A 358 -11.45 -5.54 15.52
N GLU A 359 -12.23 -4.46 15.51
CA GLU A 359 -13.32 -4.32 16.48
C GLU A 359 -14.24 -5.50 16.21
N ASP A 360 -14.19 -6.48 17.11
CA ASP A 360 -15.08 -7.62 17.09
C ASP A 360 -16.51 -7.07 17.14
N GLY A 361 -17.25 -7.25 16.05
CA GLY A 361 -18.70 -7.24 16.11
C GLY A 361 -19.17 -8.23 17.19
N PRO A 362 -20.41 -8.07 17.70
CA PRO A 362 -20.87 -8.82 18.87
C PRO A 362 -20.59 -10.31 18.69
N PRO A 363 -20.09 -10.99 19.74
CA PRO A 363 -19.56 -12.33 19.64
C PRO A 363 -20.62 -13.24 19.02
N ALA A 364 -20.33 -13.76 17.83
CA ALA A 364 -21.08 -14.86 17.28
C ALA A 364 -21.01 -15.98 18.32
N ALA A 365 -22.17 -16.35 18.85
CA ALA A 365 -22.35 -17.35 19.87
C ALA A 365 -21.46 -18.57 19.56
N GLN A 366 -20.46 -18.79 20.43
CA GLN A 366 -19.78 -20.07 20.51
C GLN A 366 -20.84 -21.08 20.92
N GLY A 367 -21.26 -21.91 19.97
CA GLY A 367 -22.05 -23.09 20.26
C GLY A 367 -21.16 -24.06 21.01
N ASP A 368 -21.38 -24.16 22.31
CA ASP A 368 -20.89 -25.25 23.16
C ASP A 368 -21.35 -26.59 22.57
N GLU A 369 -20.45 -27.33 21.92
CA GLU A 369 -20.67 -28.74 21.62
C GLU A 369 -20.15 -29.57 22.80
N GLU A 370 -20.91 -29.50 23.91
CA GLU A 370 -20.70 -30.32 25.08
C GLU A 370 -21.24 -31.74 24.82
N THR A 371 -20.36 -32.70 25.07
CA THR A 371 -20.49 -34.11 24.76
C THR A 371 -21.52 -34.77 25.69
N LYS A 372 -22.76 -35.01 25.22
CA LYS A 372 -23.74 -35.82 25.95
C LYS A 372 -23.84 -37.24 25.41
N ARG A 373 -23.09 -38.13 26.08
CA ARG A 373 -23.26 -39.59 26.08
C ARG A 373 -24.71 -39.95 26.44
N LYS A 374 -25.32 -40.87 25.69
CA LYS A 374 -26.52 -41.60 26.12
C LYS A 374 -26.12 -42.99 26.67
N PRO A 375 -26.77 -43.48 27.73
CA PRO A 375 -26.43 -44.72 28.40
C PRO A 375 -27.04 -45.95 27.72
N GLU A 376 -26.36 -47.07 27.89
CA GLU A 376 -26.81 -48.43 27.55
C GLU A 376 -27.92 -48.93 28.50
N GLN A 377 -28.85 -49.69 27.94
CA GLN A 377 -29.55 -50.86 28.52
C GLN A 377 -30.62 -51.34 27.52
N ASP A 378 -31.04 -52.60 27.42
CA ASP A 378 -30.42 -53.93 27.36
C ASP A 378 -31.57 -54.86 26.87
N VAL A 379 -31.21 -56.00 26.27
CA VAL A 379 -32.00 -57.24 26.02
C VAL A 379 -33.31 -57.19 25.18
N GLN A 380 -33.34 -57.82 24.00
CA GLN A 380 -33.83 -59.21 23.82
C GLN A 380 -33.78 -59.69 22.36
N ALA A 381 -33.47 -60.97 22.24
CA ALA A 381 -33.25 -61.75 21.03
C ALA A 381 -34.53 -62.02 20.25
N GLU A 382 -34.44 -62.17 18.92
CA GLU A 382 -35.02 -63.33 18.26
C GLU A 382 -34.42 -63.62 16.89
N GLU A 383 -34.54 -64.89 16.56
CA GLU A 383 -33.98 -65.70 15.50
C GLU A 383 -34.39 -65.34 14.05
N ARG A 384 -33.57 -65.85 13.11
CA ARG A 384 -33.93 -66.48 11.82
C ARG A 384 -33.96 -65.68 10.51
N SER A 385 -33.15 -66.21 9.60
CA SER A 385 -33.51 -66.64 8.23
C SER A 385 -33.14 -65.71 7.07
N SER A 386 -32.02 -66.07 6.43
CA SER A 386 -31.96 -66.47 5.03
C SER A 386 -32.81 -65.70 4.00
N LYS A 387 -32.17 -64.88 3.14
CA LYS A 387 -32.16 -65.16 1.69
C LYS A 387 -31.26 -64.24 0.87
N ARG A 388 -30.29 -64.91 0.27
CA ARG A 388 -29.58 -64.61 -0.97
C ARG A 388 -30.54 -64.61 -2.16
N ARG A 389 -30.49 -63.58 -3.00
CA ARG A 389 -30.78 -63.53 -4.46
C ARG A 389 -31.01 -62.05 -4.84
N ARG A 390 -30.48 -61.51 -5.94
CA ARG A 390 -29.66 -62.07 -7.03
C ARG A 390 -29.03 -60.88 -7.75
#